data_AF-A0A3D2JQ14-F1
#
_entry.id   AF-A0A3D2JQ14-F1
#
_cell.length_a   1.000
_cell.length_b   1.000
_cell.length_c   1.000
_cell.angle_alpha   90.00
_cell.angle_beta   90.00
_cell.angle_gamma   90.00
#
_symmetry.space_group_name_H-M   'P 1'
#
loop_
_entity.id
_entity.type
_entity.pdbx_description
1 polymer ?
#
loop_
_entity_poly.entity_id
_entity_poly.type
_entity_poly.pdbx_seq_one_letter_code
_entity_poly.pdbx_strand_id
1 'polypeptide(L)'
;LRDIANKQAKSKDRGRAFFSELAAKQIAILRGIGYRGAYISGRPQLKRIQSILEMADSFGENDWKEFAKEINFSQKDEFYYYEQGDNAGLSSDVVNKSYLSSKTKSARSKAKFSVPIQFRLGKFVHDRVFDKHSTGFKVGRSVYRQIDKSKKLSGVAHVLEQVAKVPAYNCRDCGDCSLPDIAYLCPESQCVKSQRNGPCGGTKAGKCEILDQKCIWIRAYDRLKPFGDEEKMLQRPVVFRDGSLKNTSAWGNTFLSRDHHGRQNPNTVDGEA
;
A
#
# COMPACT_ATOMS: atom_id res chain seq x y z
N LEU A 1 3.00 -20.78 -9.80
CA LEU A 1 1.62 -21.15 -10.20
C LEU A 1 1.19 -20.66 -11.59
N ARG A 2 1.28 -19.35 -11.93
CA ARG A 2 0.78 -18.84 -13.24
C ARG A 2 1.31 -19.60 -14.45
N ASP A 3 2.61 -19.85 -14.52
CA ASP A 3 3.21 -20.49 -15.69
C ASP A 3 2.85 -21.97 -15.76
N ILE A 4 2.67 -22.63 -14.61
CA ILE A 4 2.09 -23.98 -14.51
C ILE A 4 0.65 -23.97 -15.03
N ALA A 5 -0.17 -23.00 -14.61
CA ALA A 5 -1.54 -22.87 -15.08
C ALA A 5 -1.61 -22.67 -16.60
N ASN A 6 -0.74 -21.81 -17.15
CA ASN A 6 -0.64 -21.59 -18.60
C ASN A 6 -0.20 -22.86 -19.36
N LYS A 7 0.70 -23.66 -18.77
CA LYS A 7 1.10 -24.96 -19.32
C LYS A 7 -0.08 -25.95 -19.30
N GLN A 8 -0.75 -26.08 -18.15
CA GLN A 8 -1.86 -27.00 -17.96
C GLN A 8 -3.08 -26.63 -18.81
N ALA A 9 -3.33 -25.35 -19.06
CA ALA A 9 -4.40 -24.89 -19.95
C ALA A 9 -4.26 -25.41 -21.40
N LYS A 10 -3.05 -25.80 -21.82
CA LYS A 10 -2.76 -26.38 -23.14
C LYS A 10 -2.92 -27.90 -23.21
N SER A 11 -3.17 -28.57 -22.08
CA SER A 11 -3.39 -30.02 -22.03
C SER A 11 -4.77 -30.41 -22.59
N LYS A 12 -4.97 -31.71 -22.88
CA LYS A 12 -6.21 -32.23 -23.47
C LYS A 12 -7.45 -31.93 -22.61
N ASP A 13 -7.33 -32.00 -21.29
CA ASP A 13 -8.42 -31.71 -20.35
C ASP A 13 -8.41 -30.26 -19.84
N ARG A 14 -7.54 -29.41 -20.41
CA ARG A 14 -7.30 -28.02 -20.00
C ARG A 14 -6.92 -27.89 -18.51
N GLY A 15 -6.24 -28.90 -17.96
CA GLY A 15 -5.71 -28.90 -16.60
C GLY A 15 -6.71 -29.30 -15.53
N ARG A 16 -7.90 -29.81 -15.90
CA ARG A 16 -8.95 -30.18 -14.93
C ARG A 16 -8.47 -31.18 -13.89
N ALA A 17 -7.77 -32.23 -14.31
CA ALA A 17 -7.22 -33.25 -13.41
C ALA A 17 -6.17 -32.64 -12.47
N PHE A 18 -5.18 -31.93 -13.03
CA PHE A 18 -4.14 -31.25 -12.27
C PHE A 18 -4.71 -30.32 -11.19
N PHE A 19 -5.70 -29.48 -11.54
CA PHE A 19 -6.29 -28.55 -10.57
C PHE A 19 -7.21 -29.23 -9.55
N SER A 20 -7.75 -30.41 -9.87
CA SER A 20 -8.53 -31.19 -8.90
C SER A 20 -7.61 -31.88 -7.89
N GLU A 21 -6.47 -32.41 -8.36
CA GLU A 21 -5.41 -32.93 -7.48
C GLU A 21 -4.81 -31.82 -6.62
N LEU A 22 -4.49 -30.65 -7.20
CA LEU A 22 -4.00 -29.50 -6.45
C LEU A 22 -4.98 -29.08 -5.34
N ALA A 23 -6.29 -29.06 -5.63
CA ALA A 23 -7.31 -28.76 -4.63
C ALA A 23 -7.37 -29.84 -3.53
N ALA A 24 -7.28 -31.12 -3.89
CA ALA A 24 -7.25 -32.21 -2.92
C ALA A 24 -6.02 -32.11 -2.00
N LYS A 25 -4.84 -31.85 -2.55
CA LYS A 25 -3.59 -31.63 -1.78
C LYS A 25 -3.73 -30.44 -0.84
N GLN A 26 -4.33 -29.34 -1.28
CA GLN A 26 -4.61 -28.18 -0.43
C GLN A 26 -5.56 -28.51 0.73
N ILE A 27 -6.59 -29.33 0.49
CA ILE A 27 -7.49 -29.81 1.56
C ILE A 27 -6.71 -30.65 2.58
N ALA A 28 -5.83 -31.55 2.13
CA ALA A 28 -4.98 -32.33 3.02
C ALA A 28 -4.03 -31.45 3.86
N ILE A 29 -3.42 -30.42 3.25
CA ILE A 29 -2.62 -29.43 3.98
C ILE A 29 -3.46 -28.74 5.06
N LEU A 30 -4.63 -28.21 4.71
CA LEU A 30 -5.52 -27.52 5.65
C LEU A 30 -5.92 -28.42 6.83
N ARG A 31 -6.28 -29.69 6.56
CA ARG A 31 -6.56 -30.67 7.61
C ARG A 31 -5.34 -30.94 8.50
N GLY A 32 -4.17 -31.15 7.89
CA GLY A 32 -2.92 -31.42 8.60
C GLY A 32 -2.46 -30.28 9.53
N ILE A 33 -2.74 -29.03 9.17
CA ILE A 33 -2.45 -27.85 10.01
C ILE A 33 -3.58 -27.50 10.99
N GLY A 34 -4.65 -28.32 11.07
CA GLY A 34 -5.71 -28.21 12.06
C GLY A 34 -6.92 -27.35 11.67
N TYR A 35 -7.08 -26.97 10.40
CA TYR A 35 -8.29 -26.27 9.96
C TYR A 35 -9.49 -27.21 9.99
N ARG A 36 -10.65 -26.68 10.41
CA ARG A 36 -11.90 -27.44 10.54
C ARG A 36 -12.64 -27.67 9.23
N GLY A 37 -12.24 -27.00 8.15
CA GLY A 37 -12.87 -27.13 6.85
C GLY A 37 -12.17 -26.29 5.78
N ALA A 38 -12.61 -26.48 4.54
CA ALA A 38 -12.15 -25.75 3.37
C ALA A 38 -13.34 -25.21 2.58
N TYR A 39 -13.21 -24.01 2.03
CA TYR A 39 -14.20 -23.42 1.14
C TYR A 39 -13.75 -23.58 -0.33
N ILE A 40 -14.54 -24.30 -1.12
CA ILE A 40 -14.26 -24.52 -2.55
C ILE A 40 -15.03 -23.48 -3.37
N SER A 41 -14.30 -22.56 -3.99
CA SER A 41 -14.87 -21.50 -4.85
C SER A 41 -14.89 -21.90 -6.34
N GLY A 42 -15.59 -21.12 -7.17
CA GLY A 42 -15.59 -21.31 -8.64
C GLY A 42 -16.73 -22.15 -9.21
N ARG A 43 -17.80 -22.39 -8.43
CA ARG A 43 -19.01 -23.14 -8.83
C ARG A 43 -18.71 -24.48 -9.55
N PRO A 44 -17.88 -25.36 -8.98
CA PRO A 44 -17.64 -26.67 -9.58
C PRO A 44 -18.91 -27.52 -9.57
N GLN A 45 -19.03 -28.42 -10.55
CA GLN A 45 -20.09 -29.44 -10.56
C GLN A 45 -19.91 -30.41 -9.38
N LEU A 46 -21.02 -30.92 -8.84
CA LEU A 46 -21.04 -31.84 -7.70
C LEU A 46 -20.08 -33.03 -7.88
N LYS A 47 -20.11 -33.67 -9.06
CA LYS A 47 -19.23 -34.80 -9.39
C LYS A 47 -17.74 -34.46 -9.25
N ARG A 48 -17.34 -33.23 -9.61
CA ARG A 48 -15.96 -32.78 -9.45
C ARG A 48 -15.61 -32.57 -7.99
N ILE A 49 -16.53 -32.01 -7.21
CA ILE A 49 -16.34 -31.85 -5.75
C ILE A 49 -16.15 -33.21 -5.10
N GLN A 50 -17.02 -34.18 -5.39
CA GLN A 50 -16.92 -35.55 -4.87
C GLN A 50 -15.56 -36.16 -5.19
N SER A 51 -15.12 -36.10 -6.45
CA SER A 51 -13.81 -36.62 -6.87
C SER A 51 -12.63 -35.94 -6.15
N ILE A 52 -12.71 -34.63 -5.86
CA ILE A 52 -11.68 -33.92 -5.09
C ILE A 52 -11.66 -34.40 -3.64
N LEU A 53 -12.83 -34.59 -3.02
CA LEU A 53 -12.95 -35.04 -1.64
C LEU A 53 -12.48 -36.49 -1.48
N GLU A 54 -12.91 -37.39 -2.37
CA GLU A 54 -12.45 -38.79 -2.41
C GLU A 54 -10.93 -38.86 -2.56
N MET A 55 -10.34 -38.01 -3.42
CA MET A 55 -8.89 -37.93 -3.57
C MET A 55 -8.22 -37.43 -2.29
N ALA A 56 -8.77 -36.38 -1.66
CA ALA A 56 -8.25 -35.85 -0.40
C ALA A 56 -8.33 -36.87 0.75
N ASP A 57 -9.37 -37.70 0.78
CA ASP A 57 -9.58 -38.76 1.78
C ASP A 57 -8.69 -39.99 1.51
N SER A 58 -8.19 -40.16 0.28
CA SER A 58 -7.27 -41.25 -0.08
C SER A 58 -5.81 -41.00 0.34
N PHE A 59 -5.45 -39.77 0.70
CA PHE A 59 -4.10 -39.43 1.13
C PHE A 59 -3.81 -39.93 2.56
N GLY A 60 -2.56 -40.31 2.81
CA GLY A 60 -2.10 -40.70 4.14
C GLY A 60 -2.07 -39.53 5.13
N GLU A 61 -2.09 -39.85 6.42
CA GLU A 61 -2.16 -38.87 7.52
C GLU A 61 -1.03 -37.83 7.49
N ASN A 62 0.15 -38.19 6.95
CA ASN A 62 1.33 -37.31 6.91
C ASN A 62 1.70 -36.80 5.50
N ASP A 63 0.98 -37.21 4.44
CA ASP A 63 1.29 -36.83 3.05
C ASP A 63 1.22 -35.31 2.84
N TRP A 64 0.39 -34.64 3.64
CA TRP A 64 0.25 -33.19 3.62
C TRP A 64 1.57 -32.43 3.82
N LYS A 65 2.55 -33.02 4.54
CA LYS A 65 3.88 -32.40 4.75
C LYS A 65 4.67 -32.32 3.46
N GLU A 66 4.58 -33.34 2.61
CA GLU A 66 5.20 -33.33 1.28
C GLU A 66 4.42 -32.42 0.33
N PHE A 67 3.09 -32.41 0.41
CA PHE A 67 2.28 -31.48 -0.38
C PHE A 67 2.56 -30.01 -0.03
N ALA A 68 2.80 -29.70 1.25
CA ALA A 68 3.17 -28.34 1.68
C ALA A 68 4.52 -27.90 1.11
N LYS A 69 5.49 -28.83 1.00
CA LYS A 69 6.77 -28.60 0.31
C LYS A 69 6.57 -28.37 -1.19
N GLU A 70 5.75 -29.20 -1.83
CA GLU A 70 5.47 -29.14 -3.27
C GLU A 70 4.72 -27.85 -3.66
N ILE A 71 3.70 -27.49 -2.89
CA ILE A 71 2.83 -26.33 -3.14
C ILE A 71 3.48 -25.08 -2.54
N ASN A 72 4.66 -24.77 -3.03
CA ASN A 72 5.39 -23.56 -2.70
C ASN A 72 5.69 -22.76 -3.98
N PHE A 73 5.14 -21.55 -4.06
CA PHE A 73 5.30 -20.66 -5.21
C PHE A 73 6.06 -19.38 -4.87
N SER A 74 6.97 -19.48 -3.90
CA SER A 74 7.78 -18.37 -3.42
C SER A 74 8.50 -17.64 -4.56
N GLN A 75 8.56 -16.31 -4.48
CA GLN A 75 9.37 -15.51 -5.39
C GLN A 75 10.80 -15.32 -4.84
N LYS A 76 11.75 -15.08 -5.75
CA LYS A 76 13.10 -14.67 -5.33
C LYS A 76 12.99 -13.35 -4.56
N ASP A 77 13.67 -13.29 -3.42
CA ASP A 77 13.68 -12.12 -2.52
C ASP A 77 12.28 -11.73 -2.01
N GLU A 78 11.35 -12.68 -1.93
CA GLU A 78 10.01 -12.46 -1.39
C GLU A 78 10.07 -12.14 0.11
N PHE A 79 9.21 -11.21 0.52
CA PHE A 79 9.09 -10.83 1.91
C PHE A 79 8.14 -11.78 2.65
N TYR A 80 8.63 -12.38 3.72
CA TYR A 80 7.83 -13.14 4.68
C TYR A 80 7.80 -12.38 6.00
N TYR A 81 6.60 -12.17 6.55
CA TYR A 81 6.45 -11.49 7.84
C TYR A 81 6.88 -12.39 9.00
N TYR A 82 6.60 -13.68 8.91
CA TYR A 82 7.03 -14.70 9.87
C TYR A 82 8.20 -15.52 9.31
N GLU A 83 8.99 -16.11 10.20
CA GLU A 83 10.00 -17.10 9.81
C GLU A 83 9.33 -18.36 9.29
N GLN A 84 10.09 -19.16 8.55
CA GLN A 84 9.67 -20.50 8.18
C GLN A 84 9.53 -21.37 9.45
N GLY A 85 8.44 -22.12 9.54
CA GLY A 85 8.19 -23.06 10.64
C GLY A 85 8.84 -24.41 10.41
N ASP A 86 8.53 -25.36 11.30
CA ASP A 86 9.12 -26.71 11.29
C ASP A 86 8.80 -27.51 10.03
N ASN A 87 7.64 -27.25 9.44
CA ASN A 87 7.22 -27.87 8.19
C ASN A 87 7.52 -26.92 7.03
N ALA A 88 8.26 -27.42 6.05
CA ALA A 88 8.59 -26.64 4.86
C ALA A 88 7.32 -26.22 4.10
N GLY A 89 7.30 -24.95 3.69
CA GLY A 89 6.12 -24.31 3.09
C GLY A 89 5.15 -23.68 4.10
N LEU A 90 5.33 -23.90 5.41
CA LEU A 90 4.52 -23.26 6.45
C LEU A 90 5.28 -22.16 7.19
N SER A 91 4.53 -21.15 7.63
CA SER A 91 5.04 -20.08 8.49
C SER A 91 5.05 -20.52 9.94
N SER A 92 6.04 -20.04 10.69
CA SER A 92 6.06 -20.04 12.15
C SER A 92 5.20 -18.89 12.70
N ASP A 93 5.17 -18.76 14.03
CA ASP A 93 4.65 -17.61 14.77
C ASP A 93 5.74 -16.56 15.11
N VAL A 94 6.99 -16.83 14.77
CA VAL A 94 8.13 -15.95 15.05
C VAL A 94 8.24 -14.90 13.94
N VAL A 95 8.20 -13.62 14.31
CA VAL A 95 8.39 -12.53 13.34
C VAL A 95 9.79 -12.63 12.72
N ASN A 96 9.86 -12.44 11.40
CA ASN A 96 11.08 -12.56 10.62
C ASN A 96 12.23 -11.68 11.17
N LYS A 97 13.37 -12.29 11.44
CA LYS A 97 14.55 -11.65 12.05
C LYS A 97 15.15 -10.59 11.15
N SER A 98 15.13 -10.78 9.83
CA SER A 98 15.59 -9.77 8.86
C SER A 98 14.69 -8.55 8.89
N TYR A 99 13.37 -8.75 8.97
CA TYR A 99 12.40 -7.67 9.17
C TYR A 99 12.65 -6.90 10.45
N LEU A 100 12.79 -7.59 11.60
CA LEU A 100 13.11 -6.94 12.89
C LEU A 100 14.44 -6.20 12.84
N SER A 101 15.47 -6.79 12.24
CA SER A 101 16.78 -6.16 12.03
C SER A 101 16.66 -4.89 11.21
N SER A 102 15.79 -4.88 10.20
CA SER A 102 15.52 -3.69 9.37
C SER A 102 14.84 -2.55 10.14
N LYS A 103 14.20 -2.83 11.28
CA LYS A 103 13.57 -1.83 12.16
C LYS A 103 14.53 -1.25 13.21
N THR A 104 15.75 -1.77 13.35
CA THR A 104 16.74 -1.24 14.31
C THR A 104 17.15 0.20 13.98
N LYS A 105 17.54 0.99 15.01
CA LYS A 105 17.99 2.37 14.84
C LYS A 105 19.15 2.51 13.84
N SER A 106 20.14 1.61 13.91
CA SER A 106 21.29 1.56 12.99
C SER A 106 20.85 1.31 11.54
N ALA A 107 20.03 0.28 11.31
CA ALA A 107 19.55 -0.06 9.97
C ALA A 107 18.71 1.08 9.37
N ARG A 108 17.80 1.65 10.16
CA ARG A 108 17.00 2.82 9.76
C ARG A 108 17.88 4.02 9.43
N SER A 109 18.89 4.32 10.25
CA SER A 109 19.82 5.42 10.00
C SER A 109 20.59 5.25 8.69
N LYS A 110 21.05 4.04 8.37
CA LYS A 110 21.68 3.73 7.08
C LYS A 110 20.70 3.87 5.91
N ALA A 111 19.47 3.37 6.08
CA ALA A 111 18.44 3.45 5.06
C ALA A 111 17.96 4.88 4.76
N LYS A 112 18.11 5.84 5.69
CA LYS A 112 17.77 7.25 5.42
C LYS A 112 18.57 7.87 4.27
N PHE A 113 19.76 7.36 3.97
CA PHE A 113 20.58 7.83 2.85
C PHE A 113 20.03 7.43 1.48
N SER A 114 19.29 6.32 1.39
CA SER A 114 18.61 5.94 0.15
C SER A 114 17.29 6.68 -0.07
N VAL A 115 16.83 7.46 0.92
CA VAL A 115 15.59 8.23 0.80
C VAL A 115 15.84 9.52 0.03
N PRO A 116 15.04 9.82 -1.01
CA PRO A 116 15.28 11.00 -1.83
C PRO A 116 15.23 12.32 -1.06
N ILE A 117 16.13 13.26 -1.38
CA ILE A 117 16.29 14.51 -0.63
C ILE A 117 15.04 15.40 -0.68
N GLN A 118 14.30 15.37 -1.80
CA GLN A 118 13.06 16.11 -1.98
C GLN A 118 11.95 15.66 -1.02
N PHE A 119 11.93 14.38 -0.64
CA PHE A 119 11.03 13.89 0.41
C PHE A 119 11.45 14.43 1.77
N ARG A 120 12.75 14.36 2.10
CA ARG A 120 13.28 14.81 3.39
C ARG A 120 13.04 16.30 3.61
N LEU A 121 13.31 17.11 2.59
CA LEU A 121 13.05 18.55 2.61
C LEU A 121 11.54 18.84 2.69
N GLY A 122 10.73 18.15 1.88
CA GLY A 122 9.27 18.30 1.93
C GLY A 122 8.72 18.01 3.32
N LYS A 123 9.11 16.89 3.93
CA LYS A 123 8.70 16.48 5.28
C LYS A 123 9.12 17.51 6.31
N PHE A 124 10.38 17.95 6.27
CA PHE A 124 10.89 18.99 7.17
C PHE A 124 10.09 20.30 7.06
N VAL A 125 9.80 20.77 5.84
CA VAL A 125 9.02 21.99 5.62
C VAL A 125 7.60 21.81 6.16
N HIS A 126 6.95 20.66 5.92
CA HIS A 126 5.60 20.44 6.43
C HIS A 126 5.54 20.40 7.95
N ASP A 127 6.42 19.65 8.60
CA ASP A 127 6.46 19.54 10.06
C ASP A 127 6.68 20.92 10.73
N ARG A 128 7.30 21.88 10.04
CA ARG A 128 7.57 23.24 10.55
C ARG A 128 6.58 24.31 10.14
N VAL A 129 5.96 24.16 8.97
CA VAL A 129 5.18 25.22 8.31
C VAL A 129 3.72 24.83 8.13
N PHE A 130 3.43 23.59 7.77
CA PHE A 130 2.07 23.15 7.39
C PHE A 130 1.38 22.31 8.47
N ASP A 131 2.11 21.76 9.43
CA ASP A 131 1.53 21.09 10.58
C ASP A 131 0.71 22.08 11.42
N LYS A 132 -0.55 21.76 11.72
CA LYS A 132 -1.50 22.66 12.39
C LYS A 132 -1.05 23.11 13.79
N HIS A 133 -0.25 22.32 14.47
CA HIS A 133 0.27 22.62 15.80
C HIS A 133 1.57 23.43 15.75
N SER A 134 2.20 23.55 14.58
CA SER A 134 3.42 24.34 14.40
C SER A 134 3.18 25.85 14.49
N THR A 135 4.22 26.58 14.90
CA THR A 135 4.22 28.06 14.86
C THR A 135 4.18 28.59 13.43
N GLY A 136 4.83 27.90 12.49
CA GLY A 136 4.83 28.25 11.07
C GLY A 136 3.42 28.25 10.48
N PHE A 137 2.55 27.32 10.91
CA PHE A 137 1.17 27.28 10.45
C PHE A 137 0.36 28.52 10.88
N LYS A 138 0.55 28.98 12.12
CA LYS A 138 -0.12 30.20 12.62
C LYS A 138 0.30 31.44 11.83
N VAL A 139 1.59 31.56 11.54
CA VAL A 139 2.13 32.66 10.71
C VAL A 139 1.60 32.56 9.28
N GLY A 140 1.71 31.38 8.65
CA GLY A 140 1.22 31.14 7.29
C GLY A 140 -0.27 31.43 7.16
N ARG A 141 -1.09 31.03 8.14
CA ARG A 141 -2.52 31.36 8.20
C ARG A 141 -2.78 32.86 8.26
N SER A 142 -2.00 33.62 9.03
CA SER A 142 -2.13 35.08 9.08
C SER A 142 -1.78 35.73 7.74
N VAL A 143 -0.68 35.30 7.13
CA VAL A 143 -0.22 35.78 5.81
C VAL A 143 -1.25 35.47 4.73
N TYR A 144 -1.69 34.22 4.63
CA TYR A 144 -2.65 33.80 3.62
C TYR A 144 -4.04 34.44 3.80
N ARG A 145 -4.46 34.77 5.03
CA ARG A 145 -5.67 35.58 5.26
C ARG A 145 -5.59 36.97 4.63
N GLN A 146 -4.41 37.59 4.61
CA GLN A 146 -4.23 38.90 3.96
C GLN A 146 -4.12 38.75 2.44
N ILE A 147 -3.40 37.74 1.95
CA ILE A 147 -3.30 37.42 0.52
C ILE A 147 -4.68 37.17 -0.07
N ASP A 148 -5.53 36.40 0.63
CA ASP A 148 -6.87 35.99 0.17
C ASP A 148 -7.84 37.16 -0.05
N LYS A 149 -7.59 38.33 0.57
CA LYS A 149 -8.38 39.56 0.34
C LYS A 149 -8.20 40.15 -1.06
N SER A 150 -7.13 39.79 -1.77
CA SER A 150 -6.81 40.33 -3.10
C SER A 150 -6.64 39.21 -4.11
N LYS A 151 -7.52 39.16 -5.11
CA LYS A 151 -7.43 38.19 -6.22
C LYS A 151 -6.06 38.21 -6.91
N LYS A 152 -5.45 39.40 -7.04
CA LYS A 152 -4.12 39.56 -7.65
C LYS A 152 -3.03 38.93 -6.78
N LEU A 153 -3.04 39.18 -5.47
CA LEU A 153 -2.06 38.59 -4.55
C LEU A 153 -2.22 37.07 -4.46
N SER A 154 -3.46 36.56 -4.37
CA SER A 154 -3.74 35.12 -4.42
C SER A 154 -3.24 34.47 -5.69
N GLY A 155 -3.41 35.13 -6.85
CA GLY A 155 -2.90 34.66 -8.13
C GLY A 155 -1.36 34.58 -8.15
N VAL A 156 -0.67 35.61 -7.66
CA VAL A 156 0.81 35.59 -7.56
C VAL A 156 1.29 34.49 -6.61
N ALA A 157 0.67 34.33 -5.44
CA ALA A 157 1.01 33.29 -4.49
C ALA A 157 0.78 31.88 -5.07
N HIS A 158 -0.29 31.69 -5.84
CA HIS A 158 -0.56 30.43 -6.55
C HIS A 158 0.49 30.12 -7.62
N VAL A 159 0.93 31.12 -8.39
CA VAL A 159 2.02 30.96 -9.37
C VAL A 159 3.33 30.56 -8.67
N LEU A 160 3.69 31.24 -7.58
CA LEU A 160 4.88 30.88 -6.78
C LEU A 160 4.78 29.45 -6.23
N GLU A 161 3.60 29.04 -5.76
CA GLU A 161 3.34 27.66 -5.36
C GLU A 161 3.59 26.68 -6.52
N GLN A 162 3.07 26.95 -7.72
CA GLN A 162 3.27 26.06 -8.88
C GLN A 162 4.74 25.99 -9.30
N VAL A 163 5.45 27.12 -9.30
CA VAL A 163 6.90 27.18 -9.59
C VAL A 163 7.69 26.29 -8.62
N ALA A 164 7.27 26.17 -7.36
CA ALA A 164 7.88 25.25 -6.41
C ALA A 164 7.43 23.80 -6.61
N LYS A 165 6.12 23.54 -6.71
CA LYS A 165 5.55 22.18 -6.65
C LYS A 165 5.59 21.42 -7.97
N VAL A 166 5.50 22.09 -9.11
CA VAL A 166 5.54 21.42 -10.42
C VAL A 166 6.91 20.77 -10.64
N PRO A 167 8.05 21.47 -10.50
CA PRO A 167 9.37 20.85 -10.69
C PRO A 167 9.70 19.82 -9.60
N ALA A 168 9.32 20.08 -8.34
CA ALA A 168 9.68 19.20 -7.23
C ALA A 168 8.87 17.90 -7.17
N TYR A 169 7.58 17.95 -7.55
CA TYR A 169 6.63 16.85 -7.29
C TYR A 169 5.77 16.45 -8.49
N ASN A 170 5.98 17.07 -9.66
CA ASN A 170 5.12 16.95 -10.83
C ASN A 170 3.66 17.28 -10.48
N CYS A 171 3.44 18.40 -9.78
CA CYS A 171 2.11 18.85 -9.37
C CYS A 171 1.14 18.97 -10.56
N ARG A 172 -0.13 18.59 -10.35
CA ARG A 172 -1.23 18.71 -11.32
C ARG A 172 -2.33 19.67 -10.86
N ASP A 173 -1.98 20.54 -9.92
CA ASP A 173 -2.80 21.65 -9.45
C ASP A 173 -4.23 21.28 -9.00
N CYS A 174 -4.35 20.18 -8.24
CA CYS A 174 -5.65 19.74 -7.73
C CYS A 174 -6.25 20.64 -6.64
N GLY A 175 -5.48 21.57 -6.06
CA GLY A 175 -5.83 22.46 -4.94
C GLY A 175 -6.14 21.80 -3.60
N ASP A 176 -6.46 20.51 -3.58
CA ASP A 176 -6.68 19.69 -2.39
C ASP A 176 -5.50 18.72 -2.22
N CYS A 177 -4.41 19.17 -1.59
CA CYS A 177 -3.09 18.56 -1.73
C CYS A 177 -2.82 17.39 -0.78
N SER A 178 -2.59 16.20 -1.34
CA SER A 178 -2.23 14.99 -0.58
C SER A 178 -0.75 14.59 -0.66
N LEU A 179 0.16 15.54 -0.93
CA LEU A 179 1.60 15.28 -0.84
C LEU A 179 2.03 14.73 0.53
N PRO A 180 1.68 15.34 1.69
CA PRO A 180 2.11 14.82 2.98
C PRO A 180 1.56 13.40 3.26
N ASP A 181 0.34 13.10 2.81
CA ASP A 181 -0.32 11.81 3.06
C ASP A 181 0.36 10.63 2.35
N ILE A 182 1.03 10.89 1.23
CA ILE A 182 1.65 9.87 0.38
C ILE A 182 3.15 10.12 0.25
N ALA A 183 3.78 10.56 1.35
CA ALA A 183 5.22 10.74 1.45
C ALA A 183 5.80 11.57 0.28
N TYR A 184 5.19 12.72 -0.01
CA TYR A 184 5.56 13.65 -1.08
C TYR A 184 5.59 13.03 -2.46
N LEU A 185 4.60 12.17 -2.73
CA LEU A 185 4.29 11.66 -4.05
C LEU A 185 2.93 12.22 -4.45
N CYS A 186 2.87 12.94 -5.57
CA CYS A 186 1.61 13.50 -6.03
C CYS A 186 0.74 12.38 -6.61
N PRO A 187 -0.44 12.08 -6.04
CA PRO A 187 -1.30 11.01 -6.56
C PRO A 187 -1.77 11.29 -7.98
N GLU A 188 -2.01 12.57 -8.32
CA GLU A 188 -2.53 12.99 -9.62
C GLU A 188 -1.53 12.83 -10.77
N SER A 189 -0.22 12.80 -10.50
CA SER A 189 0.80 12.61 -11.54
C SER A 189 1.53 11.28 -11.46
N GLN A 190 1.63 10.69 -10.27
CA GLN A 190 2.46 9.50 -10.04
C GLN A 190 1.62 8.23 -9.84
N CYS A 191 0.29 8.34 -9.88
CA CYS A 191 -0.62 7.21 -9.94
C CYS A 191 -1.59 7.39 -11.11
N VAL A 192 -1.59 6.44 -12.06
CA VAL A 192 -2.53 6.44 -13.20
C VAL A 192 -4.01 6.37 -12.77
N LYS A 193 -4.27 5.91 -11.55
CA LYS A 193 -5.60 5.83 -10.95
C LYS A 193 -5.89 6.97 -9.97
N SER A 194 -4.97 7.93 -9.81
CA SER A 194 -5.06 9.04 -8.84
C SER A 194 -5.42 8.61 -7.41
N GLN A 195 -4.99 7.42 -6.98
CA GLN A 195 -5.47 6.82 -5.74
C GLN A 195 -4.85 7.49 -4.49
N ARG A 196 -5.71 7.95 -3.58
CA ARG A 196 -5.32 8.63 -2.32
C ARG A 196 -5.46 7.76 -1.08
N ASN A 197 -6.14 6.61 -1.16
CA ASN A 197 -6.55 5.81 0.01
C ASN A 197 -5.90 4.42 0.10
N GLY A 198 -4.65 4.28 -0.33
CA GLY A 198 -3.91 3.01 -0.27
C GLY A 198 -3.81 2.29 -1.62
N PRO A 199 -3.06 1.17 -1.68
CA PRO A 199 -2.87 0.43 -2.93
C PRO A 199 -4.19 -0.14 -3.44
N CYS A 200 -4.43 -0.05 -4.76
CA CYS A 200 -5.66 -0.55 -5.40
C CYS A 200 -5.74 -2.08 -5.56
N GLY A 201 -4.81 -2.85 -4.99
CA GLY A 201 -4.64 -4.28 -5.27
C GLY A 201 -4.02 -4.62 -6.63
N GLY A 202 -4.10 -3.70 -7.59
CA GLY A 202 -3.60 -3.85 -8.95
C GLY A 202 -2.09 -3.66 -9.15
N THR A 203 -1.30 -4.25 -8.26
CA THR A 203 0.17 -4.18 -8.30
C THR A 203 0.75 -5.55 -8.62
N LYS A 204 1.70 -5.62 -9.54
CA LYS A 204 2.43 -6.83 -9.91
C LYS A 204 3.93 -6.61 -9.70
N ALA A 205 4.56 -7.42 -8.86
CA ALA A 205 5.99 -7.33 -8.55
C ALA A 205 6.43 -5.88 -8.22
N GLY A 206 5.62 -5.18 -7.43
CA GLY A 206 5.86 -3.80 -7.03
C GLY A 206 5.55 -2.70 -8.06
N LYS A 207 5.09 -3.08 -9.26
CA LYS A 207 4.73 -2.15 -10.34
C LYS A 207 3.23 -2.07 -10.58
N CYS A 208 2.77 -0.95 -11.13
CA CYS A 208 1.38 -0.78 -11.56
C CYS A 208 1.03 -1.77 -12.68
N GLU A 209 -0.18 -2.30 -12.69
CA GLU A 209 -0.67 -3.18 -13.75
C GLU A 209 -0.95 -2.48 -15.09
N ILE A 210 -1.18 -1.16 -15.07
CA ILE A 210 -1.57 -0.39 -16.26
C ILE A 210 -0.34 0.20 -16.96
N LEU A 211 0.62 0.72 -16.18
CA LEU A 211 1.82 1.39 -16.68
C LEU A 211 3.06 0.76 -16.05
N ASP A 212 4.18 0.71 -16.79
CA ASP A 212 5.45 0.18 -16.30
C ASP A 212 6.16 1.15 -15.33
N GLN A 213 5.53 1.39 -14.17
CA GLN A 213 6.05 2.26 -13.13
C GLN A 213 5.87 1.65 -11.75
N LYS A 214 6.78 1.95 -10.82
CA LYS A 214 6.67 1.52 -9.42
C LYS A 214 5.40 2.09 -8.78
N CYS A 215 4.66 1.25 -8.05
CA CYS A 215 3.47 1.68 -7.33
C CYS A 215 3.79 2.83 -6.36
N ILE A 216 2.97 3.88 -6.39
CA ILE A 216 3.14 5.06 -5.52
C ILE A 216 3.14 4.68 -4.04
N TRP A 217 2.32 3.71 -3.63
CA TRP A 217 2.18 3.27 -2.24
C TRP A 217 3.38 2.48 -1.73
N ILE A 218 4.02 1.69 -2.60
CA ILE A 218 5.28 1.02 -2.28
C ILE A 218 6.40 2.05 -2.12
N ARG A 219 6.47 3.03 -3.02
CA ARG A 219 7.43 4.13 -2.92
C ARG A 219 7.21 4.97 -1.65
N ALA A 220 5.95 5.17 -1.24
CA ALA A 220 5.64 5.87 0.01
C ALA A 220 6.09 5.06 1.23
N TYR A 221 5.80 3.75 1.26
CA TYR A 221 6.29 2.84 2.30
C TYR A 221 7.83 2.86 2.40
N ASP A 222 8.53 2.75 1.27
CA ASP A 222 10.00 2.79 1.23
C ASP A 222 10.58 4.12 1.73
N ARG A 223 9.87 5.24 1.53
CA ARG A 223 10.26 6.57 2.03
C ARG A 223 10.04 6.70 3.53
N LEU A 224 8.97 6.11 4.07
CA LEU A 224 8.54 6.26 5.46
C LEU A 224 9.22 5.26 6.41
N LYS A 225 9.49 4.04 5.94
CA LYS A 225 10.11 2.97 6.74
C LYS A 225 11.44 3.37 7.41
N PRO A 226 12.36 4.09 6.75
CA PRO A 226 13.60 4.55 7.39
C PRO A 226 13.39 5.56 8.53
N PHE A 227 12.20 6.17 8.62
CA PHE A 227 11.82 7.11 9.67
C PHE A 227 10.96 6.45 10.76
N GLY A 228 10.56 5.18 10.59
CA GLY A 228 9.65 4.50 11.50
C GLY A 228 8.19 4.91 11.35
N ASP A 229 7.84 5.55 10.23
CA ASP A 229 6.51 6.09 9.96
C ASP A 229 5.69 5.17 9.02
N GLU A 230 6.18 3.97 8.68
CA GLU A 230 5.55 3.08 7.70
C GLU A 230 4.13 2.64 8.07
N GLU A 231 3.85 2.44 9.36
CA GLU A 231 2.55 2.00 9.86
C GLU A 231 1.55 3.15 10.00
N LYS A 232 2.03 4.41 10.10
CA LYS A 232 1.15 5.59 10.18
C LYS A 232 0.26 5.74 8.95
N MET A 233 0.69 5.20 7.81
CA MET A 233 -0.10 5.16 6.58
C MET A 233 -1.44 4.40 6.73
N LEU A 234 -1.53 3.49 7.70
CA LEU A 234 -2.71 2.68 8.00
C LEU A 234 -3.68 3.37 8.96
N GLN A 235 -3.18 4.35 9.73
CA GLN A 235 -3.92 5.02 10.82
C GLN A 235 -4.57 6.33 10.39
N ARG A 236 -4.45 6.69 9.12
CA ARG A 236 -4.97 7.96 8.60
C ARG A 236 -6.45 7.85 8.18
N PRO A 237 -7.21 8.95 8.26
CA PRO A 237 -8.57 8.97 7.74
C PRO A 237 -8.60 8.77 6.22
N VAL A 238 -9.74 8.29 5.73
CA VAL A 238 -10.04 8.24 4.30
C VAL A 238 -10.10 9.66 3.75
N VAL A 239 -9.33 9.93 2.70
CA VAL A 239 -9.26 11.23 2.03
C VAL A 239 -10.13 11.20 0.78
N PHE A 240 -11.14 12.07 0.75
CA PHE A 240 -11.91 12.35 -0.45
C PHE A 240 -11.39 13.64 -1.07
N ARG A 241 -11.02 13.57 -2.36
CA ARG A 241 -10.58 14.74 -3.09
C ARG A 241 -11.74 15.72 -3.24
N ASP A 242 -11.53 16.97 -2.86
CA ASP A 242 -12.43 18.05 -3.26
C ASP A 242 -12.12 18.53 -4.69
N GLY A 243 -13.03 18.25 -5.63
CA GLY A 243 -12.93 18.69 -7.01
C GLY A 243 -13.11 20.20 -7.20
N SER A 244 -13.82 20.89 -6.29
CA SER A 244 -14.08 22.32 -6.41
C SER A 244 -12.84 23.19 -6.17
N LEU A 245 -11.80 22.61 -5.55
CA LEU A 245 -10.52 23.28 -5.31
C LEU A 245 -9.56 23.19 -6.50
N LYS A 246 -9.92 22.50 -7.59
CA LYS A 246 -9.05 22.36 -8.76
C LYS A 246 -8.60 23.73 -9.30
N ASN A 247 -7.32 23.84 -9.66
CA ASN A 247 -6.68 25.07 -10.14
C ASN A 247 -6.67 26.23 -9.12
N THR A 248 -6.69 25.92 -7.82
CA THR A 248 -6.52 26.91 -6.74
C THR A 248 -5.27 26.60 -5.92
N SER A 249 -4.75 27.60 -5.19
CA SER A 249 -3.57 27.44 -4.34
C SER A 249 -3.82 26.42 -3.24
N ALA A 250 -3.10 25.30 -3.27
CA ALA A 250 -3.22 24.31 -2.21
C ALA A 250 -2.60 24.79 -0.91
N TRP A 251 -1.52 25.60 -0.95
CA TRP A 251 -0.98 26.22 0.27
C TRP A 251 -2.03 27.13 0.93
N GLY A 252 -2.70 27.97 0.14
CA GLY A 252 -3.79 28.81 0.63
C GLY A 252 -4.94 27.97 1.19
N ASN A 253 -5.33 26.90 0.50
CA ASN A 253 -6.40 26.02 0.99
C ASN A 253 -6.03 25.32 2.30
N THR A 254 -4.79 24.86 2.48
CA THR A 254 -4.33 24.27 3.74
C THR A 254 -4.32 25.28 4.88
N PHE A 255 -3.69 26.45 4.69
CA PHE A 255 -3.61 27.49 5.73
C PHE A 255 -4.96 28.07 6.12
N LEU A 256 -5.89 28.16 5.17
CA LEU A 256 -7.25 28.64 5.40
C LEU A 256 -8.23 27.50 5.76
N SER A 257 -7.73 26.27 5.88
CA SER A 257 -8.51 25.09 6.28
C SER A 257 -9.70 24.78 5.35
N ARG A 258 -9.51 25.01 4.05
CA ARG A 258 -10.50 24.75 2.98
C ARG A 258 -10.41 23.32 2.43
N ASP A 259 -9.25 22.70 2.54
CA ASP A 259 -8.94 21.36 2.02
C ASP A 259 -9.31 20.24 3.00
N HIS A 260 -9.04 18.99 2.62
CA HIS A 260 -9.31 17.84 3.48
C HIS A 260 -8.51 17.83 4.79
N HIS A 261 -7.42 18.58 4.90
CA HIS A 261 -6.72 18.75 6.17
C HIS A 261 -7.57 19.58 7.13
N GLY A 262 -8.28 20.60 6.64
CA GLY A 262 -9.15 21.46 7.44
C GLY A 262 -10.49 20.83 7.83
N ARG A 263 -11.06 20.00 6.95
CA ARG A 263 -12.36 19.34 7.16
C ARG A 263 -12.18 18.11 8.03
N GLN A 264 -12.44 18.23 9.33
CA GLN A 264 -12.58 17.05 10.18
C GLN A 264 -13.74 16.20 9.63
N ASN A 265 -13.50 14.89 9.49
CA ASN A 265 -14.61 13.95 9.34
C ASN A 265 -15.42 14.03 10.64
N PRO A 266 -16.74 14.22 10.61
CA PRO A 266 -17.57 14.25 11.82
C PRO A 266 -17.42 13.01 12.72
N ASN A 267 -16.87 11.93 12.18
CA ASN A 267 -16.67 10.64 12.86
C ASN A 267 -15.26 10.43 13.43
N THR A 268 -14.32 11.36 13.26
CA THR A 268 -13.04 11.31 14.00
C THR A 268 -13.23 12.03 15.32
N VAL A 269 -13.96 11.39 16.23
CA VAL A 269 -13.90 11.72 17.65
C VAL A 269 -12.48 11.43 18.11
N ASP A 270 -11.88 12.42 18.76
CA ASP A 270 -10.57 12.34 19.36
C ASP A 270 -10.45 11.09 20.22
N GLY A 271 -9.63 10.13 19.78
CA GLY A 271 -9.14 9.05 20.62
C GLY A 271 -8.06 9.59 21.54
N GLU A 272 -8.45 10.44 22.50
CA GLU A 272 -7.69 10.68 23.72
C GLU A 272 -8.18 9.70 24.79
N ALA A 273 -7.36 8.67 25.03
CA ALA A 273 -7.32 7.90 26.27
C ALA A 273 -5.86 7.53 26.55
#